data_AF-A0A2H0QQ44-F1
#
_entry.id   AF-A0A2H0QQ44-F1
#
_cell.length_a   1.000
_cell.length_b   1.000
_cell.length_c   1.000
_cell.angle_alpha   90.00
_cell.angle_beta   90.00
_cell.angle_gamma   90.00
#
_symmetry.space_group_name_H-M   'P 1'
#
loop_
_entity.id
_entity.type
_entity.pdbx_description
1 polymer ?
#
loop_
_entity_poly.entity_id
_entity_poly.type
_entity_poly.pdbx_seq_one_letter_code
_entity_poly.pdbx_strand_id
1 'polypeptide(L)'
;MSLQKRVNLKRFFLISLPIFGATLYLCHDLKEIIANIFVYLAILTNFYMLIQIIEYLAQLAITGNRGHTNKWKVAGFFLGKMLAIIVALTLSVQIMGDRLIIPVLSYVIQIFVLGVSLRR
;
A
#
# COMPACT_ATOMS: atom_id res chain seq x y z
N MET A 1 -18.62 -6.65 13.21
CA MET A 1 -18.64 -6.85 11.74
C MET A 1 -17.20 -6.72 11.21
N SER A 2 -16.64 -7.74 10.54
CA SER A 2 -15.25 -7.68 10.08
C SER A 2 -15.09 -6.77 8.86
N LEU A 3 -14.24 -5.76 8.95
CA LEU A 3 -13.92 -4.83 7.86
C LEU A 3 -13.19 -5.51 6.69
N GLN A 4 -12.64 -6.73 6.90
CA GLN A 4 -12.17 -7.61 5.83
C GLN A 4 -13.24 -7.85 4.74
N LYS A 5 -14.55 -7.83 5.09
CA LYS A 5 -15.64 -7.96 4.10
C LYS A 5 -15.93 -6.68 3.31
N ARG A 6 -15.42 -5.51 3.74
CA ARG A 6 -15.59 -4.23 3.03
C ARG A 6 -14.44 -3.94 2.05
N VAL A 7 -13.30 -4.59 2.20
CA VAL A 7 -12.24 -4.51 1.19
C VAL A 7 -12.45 -5.62 0.18
N ASN A 8 -12.88 -5.24 -1.03
CA ASN A 8 -13.03 -6.21 -2.10
C ASN A 8 -11.66 -6.46 -2.75
N LEU A 9 -10.86 -7.35 -2.15
CA LEU A 9 -9.52 -7.73 -2.64
C LEU A 9 -9.53 -8.13 -4.12
N LYS A 10 -10.61 -8.77 -4.60
CA LYS A 10 -10.78 -9.10 -6.03
C LYS A 10 -10.86 -7.84 -6.89
N ARG A 11 -11.61 -6.83 -6.46
CA ARG A 11 -11.73 -5.55 -7.18
C ARG A 11 -10.41 -4.77 -7.13
N PHE A 12 -9.69 -4.83 -6.00
CA PHE A 12 -8.36 -4.24 -5.86
C PHE A 12 -7.40 -4.85 -6.88
N PHE A 13 -7.22 -6.17 -6.89
CA PHE A 13 -6.30 -6.84 -7.81
C PHE A 13 -6.71 -6.66 -9.27
N LEU A 14 -8.00 -6.69 -9.58
CA LEU A 14 -8.50 -6.55 -10.95
C LEU A 14 -8.24 -5.16 -11.54
N ILE A 15 -8.12 -4.12 -10.71
CA ILE A 15 -7.78 -2.76 -11.13
C ILE A 15 -6.26 -2.51 -10.98
N SER A 16 -5.62 -3.04 -9.94
CA SER A 16 -4.19 -2.79 -9.67
C SER A 16 -3.27 -3.50 -10.66
N LEU A 17 -3.59 -4.73 -11.08
CA LEU A 17 -2.79 -5.50 -12.05
C LEU A 17 -2.63 -4.79 -13.41
N PRO A 18 -3.70 -4.32 -14.08
CA PRO A 18 -3.55 -3.65 -15.36
C PRO A 18 -2.80 -2.32 -15.24
N ILE A 19 -2.96 -1.60 -14.12
CA ILE A 19 -2.20 -0.37 -13.85
C ILE A 19 -0.72 -0.68 -13.61
N PHE A 20 -0.42 -1.75 -12.88
CA PHE A 20 0.94 -2.23 -12.69
C PHE A 20 1.57 -2.71 -14.01
N GLY A 21 0.80 -3.39 -14.86
CA GLY A 21 1.22 -3.77 -16.20
C GLY A 21 1.51 -2.57 -17.10
N ALA A 22 0.68 -1.52 -17.03
CA ALA A 22 0.89 -0.28 -17.76
C ALA A 22 2.15 0.46 -17.29
N THR A 23 2.42 0.50 -15.98
CA THR A 23 3.65 1.13 -15.46
C THR A 23 4.89 0.31 -15.73
N LEU A 24 4.78 -1.03 -15.78
CA LEU A 24 5.87 -1.89 -16.25
C LEU A 24 6.19 -1.69 -17.73
N TYR A 25 5.19 -1.48 -18.59
CA TYR A 25 5.39 -1.19 -20.00
C TYR A 25 6.15 0.14 -20.24
N LEU A 26 5.98 1.10 -19.34
CA LEU A 26 6.70 2.38 -19.37
C LEU A 26 8.16 2.27 -18.90
N CYS A 27 8.55 1.16 -18.28
CA CYS A 27 9.94 0.89 -17.91
C CYS A 27 10.72 0.33 -19.10
N HIS A 28 11.89 0.89 -19.40
CA HIS A 28 12.77 0.41 -20.48
C HIS A 28 13.85 -0.53 -19.97
N ASP A 29 14.42 -0.27 -18.79
CA ASP A 29 15.55 -1.03 -18.27
C ASP A 29 15.12 -2.06 -17.22
N LEU A 30 15.88 -3.16 -17.12
CA LEU A 30 15.68 -4.17 -16.07
C LEU A 30 15.74 -3.56 -14.66
N LYS A 31 16.59 -2.55 -14.46
CA LYS A 31 16.70 -1.80 -13.20
C LYS A 31 15.41 -1.05 -12.88
N GLU A 32 14.80 -0.42 -13.88
CA GLU A 32 13.52 0.30 -13.75
C GLU A 32 12.38 -0.66 -13.41
N ILE A 33 12.36 -1.84 -14.06
CA ILE A 33 11.39 -2.90 -13.80
C ILE A 33 11.51 -3.39 -12.35
N ILE A 34 12.73 -3.69 -11.88
CA ILE A 34 12.98 -4.16 -10.51
C ILE A 34 12.55 -3.10 -9.49
N ALA A 35 12.90 -1.83 -9.71
CA ALA A 35 12.49 -0.72 -8.85
C ALA A 35 10.96 -0.58 -8.79
N ASN A 36 10.27 -0.63 -9.93
CA ASN A 36 8.80 -0.52 -9.98
C ASN A 36 8.11 -1.73 -9.30
N ILE A 37 8.65 -2.95 -9.44
CA ILE A 37 8.19 -4.13 -8.68
C ILE A 37 8.34 -3.89 -7.17
N PHE A 38 9.48 -3.35 -6.74
CA PHE A 38 9.74 -3.09 -5.32
C PHE A 38 8.77 -2.06 -4.74
N VAL A 39 8.48 -0.99 -5.49
CA VAL A 39 7.46 0.01 -5.14
C VAL A 39 6.08 -0.62 -5.05
N TYR A 40 5.73 -1.49 -6.01
CA TYR A 40 4.45 -2.19 -5.98
C TYR A 40 4.31 -3.08 -4.73
N LEU A 41 5.35 -3.84 -4.37
CA LEU A 41 5.36 -4.65 -3.15
C LEU A 41 5.24 -3.80 -1.88
N ALA A 42 5.88 -2.63 -1.84
CA ALA A 42 5.74 -1.71 -0.71
C ALA A 42 4.30 -1.17 -0.59
N ILE A 43 3.63 -0.90 -1.72
CA ILE A 43 2.23 -0.48 -1.74
C ILE A 43 1.31 -1.60 -1.24
N LEU A 44 1.52 -2.83 -1.70
CA LEU A 44 0.77 -4.00 -1.21
C LEU A 44 0.95 -4.20 0.31
N THR A 45 2.20 -4.06 0.79
CA THR A 45 2.53 -4.17 2.22
C THR A 45 1.82 -3.09 3.03
N ASN A 46 1.87 -1.83 2.55
CA ASN A 46 1.18 -0.72 3.20
C ASN A 46 -0.33 -0.97 3.25
N PHE A 47 -0.92 -1.43 2.15
CA PHE A 47 -2.34 -1.75 2.12
C PHE A 47 -2.72 -2.85 3.11
N TYR A 48 -1.93 -3.92 3.17
CA TYR A 48 -2.15 -5.00 4.12
C TYR A 48 -2.10 -4.48 5.57
N MET A 49 -1.10 -3.67 5.91
CA MET A 49 -1.00 -3.04 7.23
C MET A 49 -2.18 -2.10 7.53
N LEU A 50 -2.66 -1.34 6.54
CA LEU A 50 -3.83 -0.47 6.69
C LEU A 50 -5.09 -1.28 7.04
N ILE A 51 -5.32 -2.40 6.34
CA ILE A 51 -6.46 -3.29 6.63
C ILE A 51 -6.37 -3.82 8.06
N GLN A 52 -5.19 -4.27 8.48
CA GLN A 52 -4.99 -4.78 9.85
C GLN A 52 -5.26 -3.72 10.91
N ILE A 53 -4.79 -2.47 10.71
CA ILE A 53 -5.06 -1.38 11.65
C ILE A 53 -6.56 -1.08 11.73
N ILE A 54 -7.23 -0.98 10.57
CA ILE A 54 -8.66 -0.69 10.50
C ILE A 54 -9.47 -1.78 11.22
N GLU A 55 -9.11 -3.04 11.01
CA GLU A 55 -9.75 -4.18 11.69
C GLU A 55 -9.49 -4.16 13.20
N TYR A 56 -8.25 -3.91 13.62
CA TYR A 56 -7.89 -3.78 15.03
C TYR A 56 -8.68 -2.66 15.71
N LEU A 57 -8.77 -1.48 15.09
CA LEU A 57 -9.53 -0.34 15.62
C LEU A 57 -11.03 -0.63 15.68
N ALA A 58 -11.59 -1.30 14.68
CA ALA A 58 -13.01 -1.64 14.67
C ALA A 58 -13.39 -2.70 15.69
N GLN A 59 -12.55 -3.71 15.89
CA GLN A 59 -12.73 -4.67 16.99
C GLN A 59 -12.67 -3.93 18.34
N LEU A 60 -11.76 -2.99 18.50
CA LEU A 60 -11.65 -2.20 19.72
C LEU A 60 -12.90 -1.33 19.99
N ALA A 61 -13.47 -0.74 18.94
CA ALA A 61 -14.68 0.07 19.03
C ALA A 61 -15.92 -0.75 19.43
N ILE A 62 -16.01 -2.00 18.97
CA ILE A 62 -17.14 -2.90 19.27
C ILE A 62 -17.01 -3.50 20.68
N THR A 63 -15.80 -3.91 21.09
CA THR A 63 -15.59 -4.62 22.36
C THR A 63 -15.57 -3.68 23.57
N GLY A 64 -15.65 -2.34 23.37
CA GLY A 64 -15.72 -1.34 24.45
C GLY A 64 -14.49 -1.29 25.37
N ASN A 65 -13.49 -2.13 25.14
CA ASN A 65 -12.33 -2.30 26.00
C ASN A 65 -11.28 -1.22 25.70
N ARG A 66 -11.57 0.01 26.13
CA ARG A 66 -10.68 1.18 26.02
C ARG A 66 -9.37 1.01 26.79
N GLY A 67 -9.24 0.00 27.66
CA GLY A 67 -8.09 -0.21 28.55
C GLY A 67 -6.87 -0.89 27.93
N HIS A 68 -7.04 -1.70 26.88
CA HIS A 68 -5.94 -2.48 26.26
C HIS A 68 -5.71 -2.14 24.78
N THR A 69 -5.94 -0.88 24.40
CA THR A 69 -5.36 -0.35 23.16
C THR A 69 -3.86 -0.27 23.33
N ASN A 70 -3.12 -1.23 22.76
CA ASN A 70 -1.67 -1.18 22.81
C ASN A 70 -1.22 -0.12 21.79
N LYS A 71 -1.15 1.15 22.24
CA LYS A 71 -0.79 2.33 21.42
C LYS A 71 0.49 2.07 20.63
N TRP A 72 1.42 1.32 21.23
CA TRP A 72 2.65 0.85 20.60
C TRP A 72 2.43 -0.04 19.38
N LYS A 73 1.41 -0.91 19.39
CA LYS A 73 1.08 -1.77 18.25
C LYS A 73 0.54 -0.94 17.09
N VAL A 74 -0.36 0.02 17.37
CA VAL A 74 -0.90 0.94 16.35
C VAL A 74 0.19 1.85 15.79
N ALA A 75 1.04 2.41 16.66
CA ALA A 75 2.18 3.24 16.27
C ALA A 75 3.19 2.43 15.43
N GLY A 76 3.46 1.18 15.81
CA GLY A 76 4.34 0.27 15.06
C GLY A 76 3.85 0.01 13.63
N PHE A 77 2.56 -0.25 13.43
CA PHE A 77 2.01 -0.37 12.08
C PHE A 77 2.08 0.94 11.28
N PHE A 78 1.91 2.09 11.93
CA PHE A 78 1.96 3.40 11.28
C PHE A 78 3.39 3.80 10.88
N LEU A 79 4.37 3.52 11.73
CA LEU A 79 5.79 3.69 11.44
C LEU A 79 6.28 2.70 10.39
N GLY A 80 5.87 1.44 10.49
CA GLY A 80 6.20 0.39 9.53
C GLY A 80 5.78 0.74 8.10
N LYS A 81 4.55 1.23 7.91
CA LYS A 81 4.10 1.67 6.58
C LYS A 81 4.88 2.89 6.05
N MET A 82 5.22 3.85 6.92
CA MET A 82 6.00 5.01 6.51
C MET A 82 7.40 4.58 6.06
N LEU A 83 8.07 3.77 6.87
CA LEU A 83 9.38 3.23 6.53
C LEU A 83 9.35 2.40 5.24
N ALA A 84 8.35 1.55 5.06
CA ALA A 84 8.21 0.75 3.84
C ALA A 84 8.09 1.63 2.58
N ILE A 85 7.27 2.68 2.62
CA ILE A 85 7.15 3.63 1.50
C ILE A 85 8.45 4.39 1.30
N ILE A 86 9.04 4.95 2.37
CA ILE A 86 10.24 5.78 2.29
C ILE A 86 11.40 4.97 1.71
N VAL A 87 11.61 3.74 2.20
CA VAL A 87 12.67 2.86 1.70
C VAL A 87 12.41 2.50 0.24
N ALA A 88 11.19 2.11 -0.12
CA ALA A 88 10.89 1.71 -1.49
C ALA A 88 11.02 2.88 -2.49
N LEU A 89 10.58 4.08 -2.11
CA LEU A 89 10.76 5.28 -2.93
C LEU A 89 12.24 5.67 -3.00
N THR A 90 12.95 5.73 -1.88
CA THR A 90 14.37 6.13 -1.86
C THR A 90 15.24 5.17 -2.67
N LEU A 91 15.01 3.86 -2.56
CA LEU A 91 15.70 2.87 -3.39
C LEU A 91 15.37 3.04 -4.87
N SER A 92 14.10 3.34 -5.20
CA SER A 92 13.71 3.59 -6.59
C SER A 92 14.30 4.87 -7.15
N VAL A 93 14.44 5.93 -6.34
CA VAL A 93 15.14 7.17 -6.70
C VAL A 93 16.60 6.87 -7.05
N GLN A 94 17.28 6.11 -6.20
CA GLN A 94 18.69 5.79 -6.41
C GLN A 94 18.93 4.91 -7.64
N ILE A 95 17.98 4.03 -7.97
CA ILE A 95 18.12 3.08 -9.08
C ILE A 95 17.73 3.71 -10.42
N MET A 96 16.68 4.56 -10.46
CA MET A 96 16.11 5.10 -11.70
C MET A 96 16.59 6.52 -12.06
N GLY A 97 17.24 7.23 -11.14
CA GLY A 97 17.76 8.59 -11.39
C GLY A 97 16.66 9.57 -11.82
N ASP A 98 16.75 10.08 -13.05
CA ASP A 98 15.83 11.09 -13.59
C ASP A 98 14.40 10.59 -13.87
N ARG A 99 14.19 9.28 -13.97
CA ARG A 99 12.87 8.69 -14.30
C ARG A 99 12.01 8.40 -13.07
N LEU A 100 12.17 9.21 -12.03
CA LEU A 100 11.41 9.13 -10.79
C LEU A 100 9.89 9.21 -10.97
N ILE A 101 9.47 9.89 -12.03
CA ILE A 101 8.06 10.18 -12.28
C ILE A 101 7.23 8.88 -12.38
N ILE A 102 7.80 7.79 -12.94
CA ILE A 102 7.10 6.53 -13.17
C ILE A 102 6.70 5.83 -11.85
N PRO A 103 7.62 5.51 -10.92
CA PRO A 103 7.27 4.87 -9.66
C PRO A 103 6.40 5.76 -8.77
N VAL A 104 6.60 7.08 -8.79
CA VAL A 104 5.77 8.03 -8.02
C VAL A 104 4.35 8.07 -8.58
N LEU A 105 4.18 8.11 -9.90
CA LEU A 105 2.86 8.09 -10.54
C LEU A 105 2.14 6.75 -10.26
N SER A 106 2.87 5.62 -10.36
CA SER A 106 2.39 4.29 -10.00
C SER A 106 1.86 4.26 -8.56
N TYR A 107 2.61 4.84 -7.63
CA TYR A 107 2.24 4.97 -6.22
C TYR A 107 0.95 5.79 -6.03
N VAL A 108 0.88 6.98 -6.64
CA VAL A 108 -0.30 7.86 -6.52
C VAL A 108 -1.54 7.18 -7.10
N ILE A 109 -1.44 6.59 -8.29
CA ILE A 109 -2.57 5.90 -8.92
C ILE A 109 -3.05 4.75 -8.04
N GLN A 110 -2.14 3.95 -7.46
CA GLN A 110 -2.54 2.84 -6.61
C GLN A 110 -3.21 3.28 -5.30
N ILE A 111 -2.88 4.44 -4.76
CA ILE A 111 -3.64 5.05 -3.66
C ILE A 111 -5.09 5.33 -4.10
N PHE A 112 -5.31 5.88 -5.29
CA PHE A 112 -6.66 6.12 -5.81
C PHE A 112 -7.42 4.80 -6.06
N VAL A 113 -6.75 3.78 -6.60
CA VAL A 113 -7.32 2.44 -6.77
C VAL A 113 -7.74 1.86 -5.42
N LEU A 114 -6.95 2.08 -4.38
CA LEU A 114 -7.30 1.74 -3.00
C LEU A 114 -8.64 2.35 -2.59
N GLY A 115 -8.77 3.67 -2.81
CA GLY A 115 -9.96 4.44 -2.47
C GLY A 115 -11.20 3.94 -3.20
N VAL A 116 -11.07 3.63 -4.49
CA VAL A 116 -12.15 3.07 -5.32
C VAL A 116 -12.48 1.61 -4.94
N SER A 117 -11.48 0.86 -4.48
CA SER A 117 -11.66 -0.53 -4.05
C SER A 117 -12.28 -0.67 -2.66
N LEU A 118 -12.36 0.41 -1.88
CA LEU A 118 -13.10 0.41 -0.62
C LEU A 118 -14.60 0.30 -0.93
N ARG A 119 -15.22 -0.81 -0.50
CA ARG A 119 -16.67 -0.99 -0.62
C ARG A 119 -17.36 -0.08 0.40
N ARG A 120 -18.25 0.80 -0.08
CA ARG A 120 -19.20 1.56 0.76
C ARG A 120 -20.07 0.62 1.59
#